data_AF-A0A976E0E8-F1
#
_entry.id   AF-A0A976E0E8-F1
#
_cell.length_a   1.000
_cell.length_b   1.000
_cell.length_c   1.000
_cell.angle_alpha   90.00
_cell.angle_beta   90.00
_cell.angle_gamma   90.00
#
_symmetry.space_group_name_H-M   'P 1'
#
loop_
_entity.id
_entity.type
_entity.pdbx_description
1 polymer ?
#
loop_
_entity_poly.entity_id
_entity_poly.type
_entity_poly.pdbx_seq_one_letter_code
_entity_poly.pdbx_strand_id
1 'polypeptide(L)'
;DHVLTRTFYLLQEFPGRHARGAVWVEAAPMAEAEAAEGMPFRNLNDGVTPVVIGGNDWAAAWAVDDIGVPLLPVGRGFAGERQREIAYRFGINLIMHVLTGNYKSDQVHVPALLERLGQ
;
A
#
# COMPACT_ATOMS: atom_id res chain seq x y z
N ASP A 1 -10.89 5.64 -1.51
CA ASP A 1 -9.61 6.32 -1.29
C ASP A 1 -8.83 5.51 -0.26
N HIS A 2 -7.58 5.14 -0.53
CA HIS A 2 -6.79 4.24 0.33
C HIS A 2 -5.38 4.81 0.54
N VAL A 3 -4.80 4.67 1.73
CA VAL A 3 -3.52 5.29 2.10
C VAL A 3 -2.35 4.92 1.16
N LEU A 4 -2.39 3.74 0.55
CA LEU A 4 -1.44 3.27 -0.49
C LEU A 4 -1.24 4.25 -1.65
N THR A 5 -2.19 5.15 -1.95
CA THR A 5 -2.03 6.18 -2.98
C THR A 5 -1.07 7.30 -2.57
N ARG A 6 -0.75 7.41 -1.27
CA ARG A 6 -0.04 8.55 -0.68
C ARG A 6 0.91 8.20 0.46
N THR A 7 1.36 6.94 0.53
CA THR A 7 2.31 6.51 1.56
C THR A 7 3.67 7.18 1.38
N PHE A 8 4.29 7.06 0.19
CA PHE A 8 5.55 7.73 -0.16
C PHE A 8 5.40 8.60 -1.41
N TYR A 9 5.11 7.98 -2.56
CA TYR A 9 4.71 8.67 -3.78
C TYR A 9 3.20 8.96 -3.80
N LEU A 10 2.82 10.02 -4.51
CA LEU A 10 1.43 10.28 -4.87
C LEU A 10 1.09 9.56 -6.17
N LEU A 11 0.20 8.57 -6.10
CA LEU A 11 -0.20 7.72 -7.20
C LEU A 11 -1.72 7.68 -7.34
N GLN A 12 -2.22 7.74 -8.57
CA GLN A 12 -3.65 7.58 -8.86
C GLN A 12 -4.02 6.13 -9.20
N GLU A 13 -3.08 5.38 -9.77
CA GLU A 13 -3.25 4.00 -10.21
C GLU A 13 -2.03 3.17 -9.78
N PHE A 14 -2.20 1.84 -9.79
CA PHE A 14 -1.17 0.87 -9.37
C PHE A 14 -0.82 -0.10 -10.50
N PRO A 15 -0.34 0.37 -11.68
CA PRO A 15 0.01 -0.51 -12.77
C PRO A 15 1.18 -1.44 -12.40
N GLY A 16 1.17 -2.63 -12.98
CA GLY A 16 2.28 -3.58 -12.99
C GLY A 16 2.65 -3.88 -14.44
N ARG A 17 2.82 -5.15 -14.78
CA ARG A 17 2.92 -5.55 -16.20
C ARG A 17 1.62 -5.25 -16.96
N HIS A 18 0.49 -5.34 -16.27
CA HIS A 18 -0.82 -4.91 -16.76
C HIS A 18 -1.24 -3.59 -16.09
N ALA A 19 -1.99 -2.77 -16.81
CA ALA A 19 -2.35 -1.42 -16.36
C ALA A 19 -3.73 -1.33 -15.67
N ARG A 20 -4.64 -2.29 -15.92
CA ARG A 20 -6.07 -2.18 -15.55
C ARG A 20 -6.64 -3.41 -14.85
N GLY A 21 -5.79 -4.19 -14.21
CA GLY A 21 -6.22 -5.25 -13.29
C GLY A 21 -6.84 -4.65 -12.04
N ALA A 22 -7.88 -5.32 -11.53
CA ALA A 22 -8.48 -4.95 -10.27
C ALA A 22 -7.49 -5.14 -9.11
N VAL A 23 -7.61 -4.27 -8.11
CA VAL A 23 -6.84 -4.32 -6.87
C VAL A 23 -7.81 -4.39 -5.71
N TRP A 24 -7.68 -5.42 -4.90
CA TRP A 24 -8.46 -5.64 -3.69
C TRP A 24 -7.56 -5.50 -2.48
N VAL A 25 -8.10 -4.84 -1.47
CA VAL A 25 -7.48 -4.71 -0.15
C VAL A 25 -8.46 -5.29 0.84
N GLU A 26 -7.95 -6.01 1.83
CA GLU A 26 -8.78 -6.46 2.94
C GLU A 26 -9.44 -5.24 3.62
N ALA A 27 -10.75 -5.34 3.84
CA ALA A 27 -11.47 -4.27 4.52
C ALA A 27 -11.01 -4.21 5.98
N ALA A 28 -10.71 -3.00 6.47
CA ALA A 28 -10.53 -2.81 7.90
C ALA A 28 -11.81 -3.26 8.62
N PRO A 29 -11.70 -3.97 9.76
CA PRO A 29 -12.87 -4.32 10.56
C PRO A 29 -13.63 -3.03 10.88
N MET A 30 -14.91 -2.99 10.50
CA MET A 30 -15.77 -1.86 10.82
C MET A 30 -15.74 -1.63 12.34
N ALA A 31 -15.77 -0.37 12.77
CA ALA A 31 -15.65 0.00 14.17
C ALA A 31 -16.69 -0.66 15.11
N GLU A 32 -17.75 -1.25 14.53
CA GLU A 32 -18.87 -1.93 15.17
C GLU A 32 -18.72 -3.46 15.29
N ALA A 33 -17.67 -4.06 14.73
CA ALA A 33 -17.45 -5.50 14.88
C ALA A 33 -16.99 -5.79 16.32
N GLU A 34 -17.90 -6.33 17.13
CA GLU A 34 -17.61 -6.84 18.47
C GLU A 34 -16.34 -7.68 18.45
N ALA A 35 -15.39 -7.37 19.33
CA ALA A 35 -14.21 -8.20 19.52
C ALA A 35 -14.69 -9.62 19.84
N ALA A 36 -14.31 -10.59 19.00
CA ALA A 36 -14.68 -11.98 19.22
C ALA A 36 -14.28 -12.40 20.66
N GLU A 37 -15.23 -12.96 21.40
CA GLU A 37 -15.07 -13.35 22.80
C GLU A 37 -13.86 -14.30 22.93
N GLY A 38 -12.85 -13.88 23.70
CA GLY A 38 -11.60 -14.64 23.89
C GLY A 38 -10.36 -14.13 23.13
N MET A 39 -10.47 -13.08 22.31
CA MET A 39 -9.30 -12.45 21.67
C MET A 39 -8.84 -11.23 22.50
N PRO A 40 -7.73 -11.31 23.26
CA PRO A 40 -7.29 -10.25 24.17
C PRO A 40 -6.83 -8.96 23.46
N PHE A 41 -6.70 -8.99 22.13
CA PHE A 41 -6.31 -7.85 21.31
C PHE A 41 -7.27 -7.71 20.12
N ARG A 42 -7.73 -6.49 19.84
CA ARG A 42 -8.33 -6.18 18.53
C ARG A 42 -7.27 -6.43 17.47
N ASN A 43 -7.66 -6.97 16.32
CA ASN A 43 -6.79 -7.11 15.14
C ASN A 43 -6.54 -5.72 14.52
N LEU A 44 -5.85 -4.88 15.29
CA LEU A 44 -5.39 -3.56 14.88
C LEU A 44 -3.97 -3.79 14.36
N ASN A 45 -3.83 -4.17 13.09
CA ASN A 45 -2.56 -4.06 12.39
C ASN A 45 -2.17 -2.59 12.17
N ASP A 46 -2.44 -1.72 13.14
CA ASP A 46 -2.24 -0.27 13.08
C ASP A 46 -2.69 0.34 11.74
N GLY A 47 -3.93 0.06 11.34
CA GLY A 47 -4.49 0.54 10.06
C GLY A 47 -3.85 -0.06 8.78
N VAL A 48 -2.92 -1.00 8.90
CA VAL A 48 -2.34 -1.75 7.78
C VAL A 48 -3.29 -2.83 7.33
N THR A 49 -3.73 -2.71 6.09
CA THR A 49 -4.35 -3.80 5.33
C THR A 49 -3.43 -5.03 5.31
N PRO A 50 -3.80 -6.17 5.91
CA PRO A 50 -2.94 -7.35 5.99
C PRO A 50 -2.80 -8.05 4.63
N VAL A 51 -3.80 -7.94 3.75
CA VAL A 51 -3.82 -8.60 2.43
C VAL A 51 -4.10 -7.61 1.31
N VAL A 52 -3.22 -7.58 0.31
CA VAL A 52 -3.40 -6.86 -0.96
C VAL A 52 -3.33 -7.86 -2.10
N ILE A 53 -4.36 -7.89 -2.94
CA ILE A 53 -4.45 -8.77 -4.12
C ILE A 53 -4.57 -7.88 -5.35
N GLY A 54 -3.77 -8.12 -6.39
CA GLY A 54 -3.85 -7.34 -7.62
C GLY A 54 -3.69 -8.16 -8.88
N GLY A 55 -4.50 -7.83 -9.89
CA GLY A 55 -4.45 -8.42 -11.22
C GLY A 55 -3.40 -7.79 -12.15
N ASN A 56 -2.50 -6.96 -11.63
CA ASN A 56 -1.57 -6.16 -12.43
C ASN A 56 -0.21 -6.83 -12.69
N ASP A 57 0.06 -8.01 -12.10
CA ASP A 57 1.33 -8.73 -12.24
C ASP A 57 2.54 -7.82 -11.96
N TRP A 58 2.59 -7.29 -10.73
CA TRP A 58 3.67 -6.40 -10.29
C TRP A 58 5.01 -7.14 -10.18
N ALA A 59 4.98 -8.42 -9.80
CA ALA A 59 6.17 -9.25 -9.72
C ALA A 59 6.92 -9.27 -11.05
N ALA A 60 6.23 -9.44 -12.19
CA ALA A 60 6.86 -9.37 -13.50
C ALA A 60 7.38 -7.97 -13.85
N ALA A 61 6.71 -6.91 -13.41
CA ALA A 61 7.19 -5.55 -13.64
C ALA A 61 8.46 -5.24 -12.84
N TRP A 62 8.60 -5.83 -11.65
CA TRP A 62 9.74 -5.67 -10.75
C TRP A 62 10.89 -6.64 -11.03
N ALA A 63 10.62 -7.73 -11.74
CA ALA A 63 11.60 -8.78 -12.00
C ALA A 63 12.76 -8.25 -12.85
N VAL A 64 13.97 -8.37 -12.31
CA VAL A 64 15.24 -8.01 -12.96
C VAL A 64 16.22 -9.19 -12.85
N ASP A 65 17.20 -9.24 -13.76
CA ASP A 65 18.35 -10.14 -13.64
C ASP A 65 19.39 -9.61 -12.62
N ASP A 66 20.53 -10.29 -12.54
CA ASP A 66 21.63 -10.00 -11.62
C ASP A 66 22.35 -8.68 -11.90
N ILE A 67 22.21 -8.13 -13.11
CA ILE A 67 22.77 -6.84 -13.52
C ILE A 67 21.70 -5.73 -13.58
N GLY A 68 20.46 -6.01 -13.14
CA GLY A 68 19.37 -5.05 -13.02
C GLY A 68 18.55 -4.82 -14.30
N VAL A 69 18.71 -5.66 -15.32
CA VAL A 69 17.95 -5.58 -16.56
C VAL A 69 16.58 -6.24 -16.36
N PRO A 70 15.47 -5.59 -16.76
CA PRO A 70 14.14 -6.17 -16.62
C PRO A 70 13.97 -7.51 -17.36
N LEU A 71 13.47 -8.53 -16.66
CA LEU A 71 13.26 -9.87 -17.22
C LEU A 71 12.06 -9.96 -18.16
N LEU A 72 11.04 -9.13 -17.93
CA LEU A 72 9.77 -9.17 -18.66
C LEU A 72 9.41 -7.79 -19.22
N PRO A 73 8.89 -7.72 -20.46
CA PRO A 73 8.46 -6.45 -21.03
C PRO A 73 7.21 -5.92 -20.31
N VAL A 74 7.17 -4.61 -20.13
CA VAL A 74 6.03 -3.85 -19.63
C VAL A 74 5.67 -2.84 -20.71
N GLY A 75 4.46 -2.94 -21.26
CA GLY A 75 4.02 -2.05 -22.34
C GLY A 75 4.93 -2.04 -23.57
N ARG A 76 5.04 -0.88 -24.23
CA ARG A 76 5.92 -0.66 -25.40
C ARG A 76 6.52 0.74 -25.37
N GLY A 77 7.78 0.85 -25.79
CA GLY A 77 8.50 2.12 -25.92
C GLY A 77 8.50 2.93 -24.61
N PHE A 78 8.54 4.26 -24.74
CA PHE A 78 8.60 5.17 -23.60
C PHE A 78 7.42 5.02 -22.63
N ALA A 79 6.22 4.72 -23.14
CA ALA A 79 5.06 4.48 -22.29
C ALA A 79 5.22 3.23 -21.40
N GLY A 80 5.89 2.20 -21.91
CA GLY A 80 6.22 0.99 -21.16
C GLY A 80 7.20 1.25 -20.02
N GLU A 81 8.27 2.02 -20.29
CA GLU A 81 9.24 2.40 -19.26
C GLU A 81 8.59 3.24 -18.16
N ARG A 82 7.73 4.20 -18.53
CA ARG A 82 6.94 4.97 -17.56
C ARG A 82 6.00 4.09 -16.73
N GLN A 83 5.36 3.10 -17.35
CA GLN A 83 4.49 2.16 -16.63
C GLN A 83 5.29 1.34 -15.61
N ARG A 84 6.48 0.84 -15.99
CA ARG A 84 7.38 0.11 -15.09
C ARG A 84 7.86 0.98 -13.94
N GLU A 85 8.22 2.23 -14.23
CA GLU A 85 8.60 3.21 -13.22
C GLU A 85 7.47 3.41 -12.18
N ILE A 86 6.21 3.56 -12.63
CA ILE A 86 5.06 3.66 -11.72
C ILE A 86 4.87 2.36 -10.93
N ALA A 87 5.11 1.20 -11.54
CA ALA A 87 5.06 -0.08 -10.82
C ALA A 87 6.10 -0.13 -9.68
N TYR A 88 7.32 0.36 -9.89
CA TYR A 88 8.31 0.47 -8.82
C TYR A 88 7.86 1.42 -7.70
N ARG A 89 7.28 2.57 -8.06
CA ARG A 89 6.73 3.52 -7.07
C ARG A 89 5.59 2.90 -6.25
N PHE A 90 4.75 2.07 -6.87
CA PHE A 90 3.74 1.31 -6.14
C PHE A 90 4.37 0.32 -5.16
N GLY A 91 5.40 -0.42 -5.58
CA GLY A 91 6.14 -1.32 -4.69
C GLY A 91 6.73 -0.59 -3.47
N ILE A 92 7.30 0.61 -3.67
CA ILE A 92 7.79 1.46 -2.58
C ILE A 92 6.65 1.90 -1.67
N ASN A 93 5.52 2.35 -2.21
CA ASN A 93 4.35 2.70 -1.40
C ASN A 93 3.83 1.52 -0.58
N LEU A 94 3.80 0.32 -1.17
CA LEU A 94 3.36 -0.91 -0.52
C LEU A 94 4.28 -1.28 0.64
N ILE A 95 5.59 -1.31 0.42
CA ILE A 95 6.57 -1.64 1.46
C ILE A 95 6.55 -0.59 2.57
N MET A 96 6.49 0.70 2.22
CA MET A 96 6.36 1.76 3.23
C MET A 96 5.07 1.57 4.05
N HIS A 97 3.95 1.23 3.41
CA HIS A 97 2.66 1.06 4.09
C HIS A 97 2.73 -0.09 5.09
N VAL A 98 3.33 -1.22 4.68
CA VAL A 98 3.48 -2.41 5.54
C VAL A 98 4.47 -2.16 6.69
N LEU A 99 5.58 -1.47 6.42
CA LEU A 99 6.65 -1.30 7.41
C LEU A 99 6.43 -0.14 8.39
N THR A 100 5.72 0.92 7.98
CA THR A 100 5.51 2.10 8.83
C THR A 100 4.12 2.20 9.42
N GLY A 101 3.23 1.30 9.04
CA GLY A 101 1.84 1.31 9.45
C GLY A 101 1.18 2.67 9.35
N ASN A 102 0.57 3.11 10.45
CA ASN A 102 -0.18 4.34 10.50
C ASN A 102 0.64 5.60 10.79
N TYR A 103 1.95 5.60 10.57
CA TYR A 103 2.81 6.77 10.86
C TYR A 103 2.24 8.12 10.35
N LYS A 104 1.42 8.12 9.30
CA LYS A 104 0.69 9.31 8.83
C LYS A 104 -0.71 9.56 9.42
N SER A 105 -1.51 8.56 9.83
CA SER A 105 -2.79 8.87 10.51
C SER A 105 -2.65 9.05 12.02
N ASP A 106 -1.47 8.78 12.60
CA ASP A 106 -1.12 9.25 13.95
C ASP A 106 -1.07 10.78 14.04
N GLN A 107 -0.74 11.48 12.94
CA GLN A 107 -0.75 12.94 12.92
C GLN A 107 -2.14 13.57 13.12
N VAL A 108 -3.22 12.83 12.83
CA VAL A 108 -4.61 13.29 13.06
C VAL A 108 -4.98 13.28 14.55
N HIS A 109 -4.31 12.44 15.37
CA HIS A 109 -4.57 12.33 16.80
C HIS A 109 -3.70 13.27 17.65
N VAL A 110 -2.67 13.90 17.06
CA VAL A 110 -1.75 14.81 17.76
C VAL A 110 -2.48 15.97 18.48
N PRO A 111 -3.49 16.65 17.90
CA PRO A 111 -4.20 17.71 18.61
C PRO A 111 -4.87 17.23 19.90
N ALA A 112 -5.50 16.04 19.89
CA ALA A 112 -6.18 15.47 21.05
C ALA A 112 -5.21 14.97 22.15
N LEU A 113 -3.99 14.58 21.76
CA LEU A 113 -2.93 14.20 22.72
C LEU A 113 -2.31 15.43 23.41
N LEU A 114 -2.13 16.53 22.66
CA LEU A 114 -1.64 17.80 23.23
C LEU A 114 -2.64 18.42 24.22
N GLU A 115 -3.95 18.29 23.94
CA GLU A 115 -5.01 18.78 24.83
C GLU A 115 -5.07 18.03 26.17
N ARG A 116 -4.69 16.73 26.16
CA ARG A 116 -4.62 15.89 27.38
C ARG A 116 -3.35 16.08 28.21
N LEU A 117 -2.26 16.57 27.63
CA LEU A 117 -1.00 16.89 28.34
C LEU A 117 -1.01 18.31 28.92
N GLY A 118 -1.95 19.16 28.51
CA GLY A 118 -2.17 20.51 29.05
C GLY A 118 -3.16 20.57 30.22
N GLN A 119 -3.68 19.43 30.68
CA GLN A 119 -4.44 19.25 31.93
C GLN A 119 -3.57 18.59 32.98
#